data_AF-A0A7W7NRM0-F1
#
_entry.id   AF-A0A7W7NRM0-F1
#
_cell.length_a   1.000
_cell.length_b   1.000
_cell.length_c   1.000
_cell.angle_alpha   90.00
_cell.angle_beta   90.00
_cell.angle_gamma   90.00
#
_symmetry.space_group_name_H-M   'P 1'
#
loop_
_entity.id
_entity.type
_entity.pdbx_description
1 polymer ?
#
loop_
_entity_poly.entity_id
_entity_poly.type
_entity_poly.pdbx_seq_one_letter_code
_entity_poly.pdbx_strand_id
1 'polypeptide(L)'
;MTSPQISMTRPFSRKQLSAATGVPGDLLAYWIKLGLLRPMGGGDGKGKHRQFGFQAVHIAAVLAELGRYGMNGASLRRAAATLWGIIDFARRRPDITERDTLDCADLKLARQAGDFEDWLALRQQGKAAIGARAFEMESWFDDTAKLGFELYFDMFSERSFTDRTTRWIVAIEADALMILPEGMLIELPQLMGLPSYISLNVSNIVQLAWARLEELSPDRPGAATHDRSLQPQTEEEDHD
;
A
#
# COMPACT_ATOMS: atom_id res chain seq x y z
N MET A 1 6.87 14.40 13.47
CA MET A 1 5.83 14.49 12.42
C MET A 1 4.63 13.74 12.95
N THR A 2 3.50 14.42 13.16
CA THR A 2 2.23 13.78 13.53
C THR A 2 1.84 12.83 12.40
N SER A 3 1.61 11.56 12.71
CA SER A 3 1.10 10.60 11.71
C SER A 3 -0.13 11.19 11.04
N PRO A 4 -0.24 11.12 9.70
CA PRO A 4 -1.33 11.75 8.98
C PRO A 4 -2.66 11.19 9.48
N GLN A 5 -3.38 11.97 10.28
CA GLN A 5 -4.70 11.63 10.80
C GLN A 5 -5.79 11.74 9.70
N ILE A 6 -5.44 11.65 8.41
CA ILE A 6 -6.46 11.29 7.44
C ILE A 6 -6.92 9.90 7.84
N SER A 7 -8.07 9.85 8.49
CA SER A 7 -8.66 8.62 8.95
C SER A 7 -8.70 7.65 7.77
N MET A 8 -7.95 6.55 7.87
CA MET A 8 -7.90 5.49 6.86
C MET A 8 -9.30 4.92 6.55
N THR A 9 -10.31 5.32 7.33
CA THR A 9 -11.73 5.00 7.16
C THR A 9 -12.50 5.91 6.21
N ARG A 10 -11.96 7.07 5.79
CA ARG A 10 -12.67 8.00 4.91
C ARG A 10 -12.72 7.46 3.46
N PRO A 11 -13.89 7.42 2.81
CA PRO A 11 -13.99 7.06 1.40
C PRO A 11 -13.48 8.19 0.49
N PHE A 12 -12.80 7.80 -0.59
CA PHE A 12 -12.27 8.66 -1.64
C PHE A 12 -13.10 8.55 -2.92
N SER A 13 -13.29 9.67 -3.61
CA SER A 13 -13.86 9.70 -4.95
C SER A 13 -12.82 9.35 -6.02
N ARG A 14 -13.27 8.99 -7.23
CA ARG A 14 -12.36 8.81 -8.39
C ARG A 14 -11.52 10.06 -8.69
N LYS A 15 -12.08 11.27 -8.49
CA LYS A 15 -11.35 12.54 -8.68
C LYS A 15 -10.21 12.67 -7.68
N GLN A 16 -10.44 12.35 -6.41
CA GLN A 16 -9.39 12.33 -5.39
C GLN A 16 -8.34 11.27 -5.69
N LEU A 17 -8.77 10.07 -6.12
CA LEU A 17 -7.86 9.01 -6.54
C LEU A 17 -6.96 9.45 -7.72
N SER A 18 -7.53 10.12 -8.71
CA SER A 18 -6.81 10.68 -9.86
C SER A 18 -5.76 11.70 -9.43
N ALA A 19 -6.14 12.63 -8.55
CA ALA A 19 -5.25 13.66 -8.07
C ALA A 19 -4.12 13.10 -7.17
N ALA A 20 -4.42 12.13 -6.32
CA ALA A 20 -3.43 11.44 -5.47
C ALA A 20 -2.35 10.72 -6.30
N THR A 21 -2.80 9.94 -7.28
CA THR A 21 -1.94 9.01 -8.02
C THR A 21 -1.32 9.62 -9.28
N GLY A 22 -1.90 10.72 -9.78
CA GLY A 22 -1.59 11.29 -11.08
C GLY A 22 -2.15 10.48 -12.25
N VAL A 23 -2.98 9.45 -11.99
CA VAL A 23 -3.59 8.63 -13.04
C VAL A 23 -4.80 9.38 -13.62
N PRO A 24 -4.89 9.55 -14.96
CA PRO A 24 -6.05 10.20 -15.58
C PRO A 24 -7.37 9.52 -15.22
N GLY A 25 -8.43 10.31 -15.08
CA GLY A 25 -9.76 9.82 -14.68
C GLY A 25 -10.32 8.72 -15.59
N ASP A 26 -10.06 8.79 -16.90
CA ASP A 26 -10.49 7.78 -17.88
C ASP A 26 -9.71 6.47 -17.75
N LEU A 27 -8.40 6.56 -17.49
CA LEU A 27 -7.58 5.38 -17.22
C LEU A 27 -8.01 4.70 -15.91
N LEU A 28 -8.34 5.47 -14.87
CA LEU A 28 -8.94 4.91 -13.66
C LEU A 28 -10.30 4.26 -13.95
N ALA A 29 -11.15 4.87 -14.78
CA ALA A 29 -12.43 4.26 -15.18
C ALA A 29 -12.20 2.90 -15.86
N TYR A 30 -11.21 2.83 -16.74
CA TYR A 30 -10.80 1.58 -17.39
C TYR A 30 -10.25 0.55 -16.41
N TRP A 31 -9.37 0.93 -15.47
CA TRP A 31 -8.85 0.04 -14.43
C TRP A 31 -9.95 -0.53 -13.56
N ILE A 32 -10.94 0.27 -13.19
CA ILE A 32 -12.10 -0.20 -12.42
C ILE A 32 -12.93 -1.18 -13.26
N LYS A 33 -13.16 -0.91 -14.56
CA LYS A 33 -13.86 -1.83 -15.47
C LYS A 33 -13.11 -3.17 -15.60
N LEU A 34 -11.78 -3.14 -15.61
CA LEU A 34 -10.93 -4.32 -15.64
C LEU A 34 -10.76 -5.04 -14.29
N GLY A 35 -11.33 -4.51 -13.21
CA GLY A 35 -11.21 -5.09 -11.87
C GLY A 35 -9.87 -4.87 -11.18
N LEU A 36 -9.00 -3.98 -11.69
CA LEU A 36 -7.73 -3.62 -11.04
C LEU A 36 -7.96 -2.83 -9.75
N LEU A 37 -9.04 -2.03 -9.70
CA LEU A 37 -9.44 -1.26 -8.53
C LEU A 37 -10.85 -1.66 -8.09
N ARG A 38 -11.00 -1.99 -6.81
CA ARG A 38 -12.26 -2.39 -6.20
C ARG A 38 -12.85 -1.22 -5.39
N PRO A 39 -14.05 -0.70 -5.74
CA PRO A 39 -14.74 0.26 -4.89
C PRO A 39 -15.23 -0.43 -3.60
N MET A 40 -15.30 0.29 -2.48
CA MET A 40 -15.86 -0.24 -1.21
C MET A 40 -17.39 -0.31 -1.23
N GLY A 41 -18.02 0.47 -2.10
CA GLY A 41 -19.47 0.62 -2.17
C GLY A 41 -19.85 1.83 -3.03
N GLY A 42 -21.14 1.93 -3.32
CA GLY A 42 -21.68 2.90 -4.27
C GLY A 42 -21.39 2.49 -5.71
N GLY A 43 -22.43 2.48 -6.55
CA GLY A 43 -22.26 2.09 -7.96
C GLY A 43 -23.50 1.52 -8.65
N ASP A 44 -24.61 1.30 -7.92
CA ASP A 44 -25.74 0.54 -8.47
C ASP A 44 -26.99 1.40 -8.74
N GLY A 45 -26.90 2.74 -8.60
CA GLY A 45 -28.04 3.65 -8.81
C GLY A 45 -27.65 5.01 -9.40
N LYS A 46 -28.61 5.66 -10.09
CA LYS A 46 -28.47 7.04 -10.60
C LYS A 46 -28.05 7.98 -9.46
N GLY A 47 -26.88 8.60 -9.59
CA GLY A 47 -26.38 9.63 -8.66
C GLY A 47 -25.44 9.15 -7.54
N LYS A 48 -25.21 7.84 -7.35
CA LYS A 48 -24.23 7.36 -6.37
C LYS A 48 -22.86 7.17 -7.01
N HIS A 49 -21.93 8.05 -6.68
CA HIS A 49 -20.53 7.93 -7.11
C HIS A 49 -19.85 6.75 -6.40
N ARG A 50 -19.02 6.00 -7.13
CA ARG A 50 -18.17 4.94 -6.57
C ARG A 50 -17.22 5.53 -5.53
N GLN A 51 -17.12 4.86 -4.39
CA GLN A 51 -16.23 5.24 -3.30
C GLN A 51 -15.10 4.22 -3.13
N PHE A 52 -13.92 4.72 -2.83
CA PHE A 52 -12.68 3.95 -2.74
C PHE A 52 -12.10 4.06 -1.34
N GLY A 53 -11.61 2.95 -0.79
CA GLY A 53 -10.88 2.95 0.47
C GLY A 53 -9.43 3.35 0.27
N PHE A 54 -8.70 3.51 1.38
CA PHE A 54 -7.27 3.79 1.33
C PHE A 54 -6.48 2.72 0.58
N GLN A 55 -6.89 1.45 0.67
CA GLN A 55 -6.22 0.36 -0.05
C GLN A 55 -6.23 0.57 -1.56
N ALA A 56 -7.33 1.11 -2.10
CA ALA A 56 -7.42 1.41 -3.53
C ALA A 56 -6.52 2.60 -3.93
N VAL A 57 -6.27 3.56 -3.02
CA VAL A 57 -5.29 4.65 -3.24
C VAL A 57 -3.90 4.06 -3.38
N HIS A 58 -3.47 3.24 -2.40
CA HIS A 58 -2.15 2.61 -2.39
C HIS A 58 -1.93 1.72 -3.63
N ILE A 59 -2.88 0.83 -3.91
CA ILE A 59 -2.82 -0.05 -5.09
C ILE A 59 -2.76 0.78 -6.37
N ALA A 60 -3.61 1.81 -6.52
CA ALA A 60 -3.57 2.66 -7.70
C ALA A 60 -2.23 3.39 -7.86
N ALA A 61 -1.61 3.84 -6.76
CA ALA A 61 -0.29 4.48 -6.79
C ALA A 61 0.81 3.51 -7.24
N VAL A 62 0.83 2.29 -6.70
CA VAL A 62 1.80 1.26 -7.11
C VAL A 62 1.59 0.85 -8.57
N LEU A 63 0.35 0.64 -9.01
CA LEU A 63 0.05 0.32 -10.41
C LEU A 63 0.43 1.47 -11.36
N ALA A 64 0.27 2.72 -10.94
CA ALA A 64 0.70 3.87 -11.72
C ALA A 64 2.21 3.88 -11.91
N GLU A 65 2.96 3.60 -10.84
CA GLU A 65 4.42 3.52 -10.90
C GLU A 65 4.89 2.36 -11.79
N LEU A 66 4.32 1.17 -11.61
CA LEU A 66 4.59 0.02 -12.47
C LEU A 66 4.29 0.30 -13.95
N GLY A 67 3.20 1.03 -14.23
CA GLY A 67 2.85 1.46 -15.58
C GLY A 67 3.89 2.40 -16.20
N ARG A 68 4.56 3.26 -15.40
CA ARG A 68 5.65 4.13 -15.89
C ARG A 68 6.87 3.34 -16.33
N TYR A 69 7.12 2.18 -15.72
CA TYR A 69 8.16 1.23 -16.14
C TYR A 69 7.73 0.34 -17.32
N GLY A 70 6.58 0.62 -17.95
CA GLY A 70 6.15 -0.06 -19.17
C GLY A 70 5.39 -1.37 -18.93
N MET A 71 4.96 -1.68 -17.70
CA MET A 71 4.11 -2.85 -17.47
C MET A 71 2.78 -2.72 -18.21
N ASN A 72 2.47 -3.74 -19.02
CA ASN A 72 1.23 -3.77 -19.79
C ASN A 72 0.00 -4.06 -18.92
N GLY A 73 -1.19 -3.91 -19.50
CA GLY A 73 -2.45 -4.11 -18.78
C GLY A 73 -2.65 -5.53 -18.20
N ALA A 74 -2.07 -6.57 -18.82
CA ALA A 74 -2.14 -7.93 -18.28
C ALA A 74 -1.27 -8.09 -17.03
N SER A 75 -0.04 -7.57 -17.06
CA SER A 75 0.87 -7.60 -15.91
C SER A 75 0.34 -6.72 -14.77
N LEU A 76 -0.21 -5.54 -15.06
CA LEU A 76 -0.88 -4.70 -14.06
C LEU A 76 -2.09 -5.39 -13.43
N ARG A 77 -2.85 -6.17 -14.20
CA ARG A 77 -3.96 -6.98 -13.66
C ARG A 77 -3.47 -8.05 -12.68
N ARG A 78 -2.37 -8.75 -13.01
CA ARG A 78 -1.75 -9.73 -12.10
C ARG A 78 -1.23 -9.06 -10.83
N ALA A 79 -0.61 -7.88 -10.95
CA ALA A 79 -0.14 -7.10 -9.82
C ALA A 79 -1.31 -6.70 -8.91
N ALA A 80 -2.37 -6.13 -9.49
CA ALA A 80 -3.57 -5.78 -8.75
C ALA A 80 -4.20 -7.00 -8.05
N ALA A 81 -4.32 -8.14 -8.75
CA ALA A 81 -4.87 -9.37 -8.17
C ALA A 81 -4.04 -9.85 -6.97
N THR A 82 -2.71 -9.77 -7.06
CA THR A 82 -1.78 -10.12 -5.97
C THR A 82 -1.99 -9.20 -4.76
N LEU A 83 -1.99 -7.88 -4.97
CA LEU A 83 -2.15 -6.89 -3.90
C LEU A 83 -3.53 -6.98 -3.22
N TRP A 84 -4.60 -7.18 -4.00
CA TRP A 84 -5.92 -7.44 -3.42
C TRP A 84 -5.98 -8.77 -2.69
N GLY A 85 -5.33 -9.81 -3.20
CA GLY A 85 -5.23 -11.12 -2.54
C GLY A 85 -4.54 -11.04 -1.18
N ILE A 86 -3.51 -10.22 -1.05
CA ILE A 86 -2.81 -9.96 0.22
C ILE A 86 -3.74 -9.27 1.23
N ILE A 87 -4.53 -8.28 0.80
CA ILE A 87 -5.54 -7.65 1.67
C ILE A 87 -6.58 -8.69 2.11
N ASP A 88 -7.10 -9.49 1.17
CA ASP A 88 -8.11 -10.51 1.46
C ASP A 88 -7.55 -11.59 2.40
N PHE A 89 -6.26 -11.92 2.29
CA PHE A 89 -5.55 -12.83 3.19
C PHE A 89 -5.42 -12.26 4.60
N ALA A 90 -4.97 -11.01 4.75
CA ALA A 90 -4.79 -10.36 6.04
C ALA A 90 -6.14 -10.09 6.74
N ARG A 91 -7.19 -9.72 5.99
CA ARG A 91 -8.54 -9.48 6.54
C ARG A 91 -9.17 -10.71 7.20
N ARG A 92 -8.76 -11.92 6.81
CA ARG A 92 -9.22 -13.16 7.47
C ARG A 92 -8.57 -13.36 8.85
N ARG A 93 -7.57 -12.55 9.20
CA ARG A 93 -6.77 -12.61 10.43
C ARG A 93 -6.52 -11.20 10.98
N PRO A 94 -7.57 -10.45 11.31
CA PRO A 94 -7.46 -9.03 11.66
C PRO A 94 -6.75 -8.79 13.00
N ASP A 95 -6.58 -9.83 13.82
CA ASP A 95 -5.93 -9.83 15.11
C ASP A 95 -4.41 -10.05 15.04
N ILE A 96 -3.88 -10.35 13.85
CA ILE A 96 -2.44 -10.56 13.66
C ILE A 96 -1.74 -9.23 13.42
N THR A 97 -0.72 -8.98 14.23
CA THR A 97 0.11 -7.78 14.16
C THR A 97 1.45 -8.07 13.49
N GLU A 98 2.16 -7.02 13.08
CA GLU A 98 3.52 -7.12 12.55
C GLU A 98 4.46 -7.80 13.56
N ARG A 99 4.27 -7.48 14.84
CA ARG A 99 5.05 -8.09 15.91
C ARG A 99 4.85 -9.61 15.99
N ASP A 100 3.61 -10.07 15.86
CA ASP A 100 3.31 -11.51 15.89
C ASP A 100 3.99 -12.24 14.72
N THR A 101 4.04 -11.62 13.53
CA THR A 101 4.69 -12.20 12.36
C THR A 101 6.21 -12.27 12.50
N LEU A 102 6.84 -11.24 13.08
CA LEU A 102 8.27 -11.22 13.37
C LEU A 102 8.62 -12.27 14.43
N ASP A 103 7.84 -12.34 15.50
CA ASP A 103 8.03 -13.31 16.58
C ASP A 103 7.87 -14.76 16.06
N CYS A 104 6.88 -15.01 15.17
CA CYS A 104 6.71 -16.32 14.55
C CYS A 104 7.85 -16.66 13.58
N ALA A 105 8.39 -15.69 12.84
CA ALA A 105 9.54 -15.91 11.97
C ALA A 105 10.80 -16.26 12.78
N ASP A 106 11.08 -15.51 13.84
CA ASP A 106 12.21 -15.78 14.75
C ASP A 106 12.09 -17.17 15.41
N LEU A 107 10.87 -17.54 15.86
CA LEU A 107 10.55 -18.85 16.42
C LEU A 107 10.92 -19.98 15.45
N LYS A 108 10.51 -19.87 14.18
CA LYS A 108 10.79 -20.89 13.17
C LYS A 108 12.28 -21.00 12.84
N LEU A 109 12.98 -19.87 12.78
CA LEU A 109 14.43 -19.85 12.57
C LEU A 109 15.17 -20.58 13.71
N ALA A 110 14.81 -20.31 14.97
CA ALA A 110 15.41 -21.00 16.12
C ALA A 110 15.16 -22.52 16.10
N ARG A 111 13.95 -22.95 15.70
CA ARG A 111 13.68 -24.38 15.51
C ARG A 111 14.51 -25.02 14.41
N GLN A 112 14.69 -24.32 13.30
CA GLN A 112 15.50 -24.82 12.17
C GLN A 112 16.99 -24.89 12.52
N ALA A 113 17.48 -23.97 13.34
CA ALA A 113 18.87 -23.96 13.81
C ALA A 113 19.16 -25.06 14.86
N GLY A 114 18.13 -25.64 15.48
CA GLY A 114 18.27 -26.67 16.50
C GLY A 114 18.66 -26.14 17.89
N ASP A 115 18.62 -24.82 18.08
CA ASP A 115 18.97 -24.11 19.32
C ASP A 115 17.74 -23.58 20.06
N PHE A 116 16.55 -24.13 19.76
CA PHE A 116 15.27 -23.59 20.21
C PHE A 116 15.17 -23.39 21.73
N GLU A 117 15.61 -24.35 22.54
CA GLU A 117 15.51 -24.25 24.01
C GLU A 117 16.39 -23.14 24.58
N ASP A 118 17.62 -23.01 24.07
CA ASP A 118 18.55 -21.94 24.47
C ASP A 118 18.04 -20.57 24.02
N TRP A 119 17.55 -20.48 22.78
CA TRP A 119 16.91 -19.27 22.25
C TRP A 119 15.69 -18.85 23.08
N LEU A 120 14.84 -19.81 23.46
CA LEU A 120 13.64 -19.56 24.25
C LEU A 120 14.01 -19.09 25.66
N ALA A 121 14.99 -19.72 26.30
CA ALA A 121 15.50 -19.31 27.61
C ALA A 121 16.04 -17.87 27.59
N LEU A 122 16.81 -17.50 26.55
CA LEU A 122 17.31 -16.13 26.37
C LEU A 122 16.18 -15.12 26.17
N ARG A 123 15.16 -15.46 25.38
CA ARG A 123 13.99 -14.58 25.15
C ARG A 123 13.15 -14.39 26.41
N GLN A 124 13.00 -15.43 27.25
CA GLN A 124 12.28 -15.35 28.52
C GLN A 124 13.01 -14.52 29.58
N GLN A 125 14.34 -14.47 29.53
CA GLN A 125 15.16 -13.62 30.42
C GLN A 125 15.18 -12.15 29.98
N GLY A 126 14.87 -11.86 28.71
CA GLY A 126 14.83 -10.52 28.16
C GLY A 126 13.49 -9.79 28.33
N LYS A 127 13.46 -8.49 27.98
CA LYS A 127 12.23 -7.68 27.92
C LYS A 127 11.35 -7.96 26.68
N ALA A 128 11.80 -8.85 25.79
CA ALA A 128 11.16 -9.12 24.50
C ALA A 128 10.62 -10.56 24.46
N ALA A 129 9.69 -10.86 25.37
CA ALA A 129 8.98 -12.13 25.37
C ALA A 129 8.25 -12.33 24.03
N ILE A 130 8.32 -13.55 23.50
CA ILE A 130 7.57 -13.96 22.32
C ILE A 130 6.09 -13.99 22.66
N GLY A 131 5.26 -13.31 21.86
CA GLY A 131 3.82 -13.32 22.06
C GLY A 131 3.24 -14.73 21.91
N ALA A 132 2.23 -15.08 22.72
CA ALA A 132 1.53 -16.37 22.62
C ALA A 132 1.01 -16.65 21.20
N ARG A 133 0.61 -15.59 20.49
CA ARG A 133 0.11 -15.67 19.12
C ARG A 133 1.14 -16.26 18.14
N ALA A 134 2.43 -15.97 18.31
CA ALA A 134 3.47 -16.51 17.44
C ALA A 134 3.50 -18.05 17.47
N PHE A 135 3.31 -18.67 18.64
CA PHE A 135 3.21 -20.11 18.77
C PHE A 135 1.96 -20.69 18.10
N GLU A 136 0.83 -19.99 18.17
CA GLU A 136 -0.41 -20.40 17.50
C GLU A 136 -0.30 -20.32 15.98
N MET A 137 0.44 -19.32 15.48
CA MET A 137 0.69 -19.10 14.06
C MET A 137 1.60 -20.18 13.46
N GLU A 138 2.53 -20.73 14.23
CA GLU A 138 3.61 -21.61 13.78
C GLU A 138 3.16 -22.72 12.82
N SER A 139 2.03 -23.36 13.12
CA SER A 139 1.51 -24.52 12.36
C SER A 139 1.10 -24.20 10.92
N TRP A 140 0.79 -22.94 10.60
CA TRP A 140 0.33 -22.52 9.28
C TRP A 140 1.11 -21.35 8.70
N PHE A 141 2.02 -20.73 9.46
CA PHE A 141 2.86 -19.62 9.04
C PHE A 141 4.02 -20.10 8.16
N ASP A 142 3.73 -20.48 6.92
CA ASP A 142 4.71 -20.84 5.89
C ASP A 142 5.30 -19.61 5.17
N ASP A 143 6.18 -19.82 4.19
CA ASP A 143 6.81 -18.74 3.43
C ASP A 143 5.79 -17.91 2.65
N THR A 144 4.67 -18.50 2.23
CA THR A 144 3.60 -17.78 1.54
C THR A 144 2.86 -16.85 2.50
N ALA A 145 2.55 -17.33 3.70
CA ALA A 145 1.94 -16.52 4.75
C ALA A 145 2.88 -15.38 5.19
N LYS A 146 4.18 -15.68 5.38
CA LYS A 146 5.21 -14.69 5.70
C LYS A 146 5.26 -13.59 4.64
N LEU A 147 5.41 -13.95 3.37
CA LEU A 147 5.43 -13.01 2.26
C LEU A 147 4.14 -12.16 2.21
N GLY A 148 2.97 -12.80 2.38
CA GLY A 148 1.69 -12.11 2.38
C GLY A 148 1.59 -11.06 3.48
N PHE A 149 2.04 -11.36 4.70
CA PHE A 149 2.05 -10.40 5.80
C PHE A 149 3.09 -9.29 5.63
N GLU A 150 4.31 -9.60 5.18
CA GLU A 150 5.33 -8.56 4.92
C GLU A 150 4.82 -7.54 3.90
N LEU A 151 4.30 -8.00 2.76
CA LEU A 151 3.72 -7.12 1.74
C LEU A 151 2.50 -6.34 2.28
N TYR A 152 1.71 -6.95 3.16
CA TYR A 152 0.60 -6.27 3.79
C TYR A 152 1.07 -5.14 4.71
N PHE A 153 2.01 -5.40 5.61
CA PHE A 153 2.49 -4.40 6.56
C PHE A 153 3.28 -3.29 5.87
N ASP A 154 4.09 -3.62 4.87
CA ASP A 154 4.83 -2.67 4.05
C ASP A 154 3.93 -1.61 3.39
N MET A 155 2.71 -1.99 2.98
CA MET A 155 1.85 -1.12 2.18
C MET A 155 0.63 -0.58 2.94
N PHE A 156 0.05 -1.36 3.85
CA PHE A 156 -1.26 -1.06 4.45
C PHE A 156 -1.23 -0.85 5.97
N SER A 157 -0.04 -0.84 6.59
CA SER A 157 0.12 -0.50 8.00
C SER A 157 0.76 0.88 8.19
N GLU A 158 0.89 1.31 9.45
CA GLU A 158 1.60 2.53 9.82
C GLU A 158 3.06 2.54 9.30
N ARG A 159 3.68 1.36 9.12
CA ARG A 159 5.04 1.22 8.58
C ARG A 159 5.22 1.91 7.23
N SER A 160 4.20 1.87 6.37
CA SER A 160 4.24 2.55 5.06
C SER A 160 4.47 4.07 5.14
N PHE A 161 4.21 4.67 6.30
CA PHE A 161 4.39 6.10 6.57
C PHE A 161 5.61 6.43 7.40
N THR A 162 6.11 5.48 8.20
CA THR A 162 7.24 5.70 9.12
C THR A 162 8.56 5.23 8.52
N ASP A 163 8.56 4.10 7.82
CA ASP A 163 9.72 3.60 7.09
C ASP A 163 9.76 4.26 5.71
N ARG A 164 10.90 4.86 5.33
CA ARG A 164 11.11 5.48 4.00
C ARG A 164 11.93 4.62 3.05
N THR A 165 12.32 3.45 3.52
CA THR A 165 13.28 2.56 2.85
C THR A 165 12.66 1.27 2.37
N THR A 166 11.38 1.02 2.66
CA THR A 166 10.66 -0.16 2.16
C THR A 166 10.70 -0.22 0.65
N ARG A 167 11.35 -1.27 0.15
CA ARG A 167 11.52 -1.53 -1.27
C ARG A 167 11.01 -2.91 -1.64
N TRP A 168 10.37 -3.00 -2.79
CA TRP A 168 9.94 -4.25 -3.38
C TRP A 168 10.66 -4.48 -4.71
N ILE A 169 10.95 -5.74 -4.99
CA ILE A 169 11.32 -6.22 -6.30
C ILE A 169 10.08 -6.80 -6.97
N VAL A 170 9.80 -6.31 -8.18
CA VAL A 170 8.73 -6.81 -9.05
C VAL A 170 9.36 -7.42 -10.30
N ALA A 171 9.13 -8.70 -10.52
CA ALA A 171 9.73 -9.43 -11.64
C ALA A 171 8.69 -10.29 -12.36
N ILE A 172 9.00 -10.66 -13.60
CA ILE A 172 8.21 -11.63 -14.37
C ILE A 172 9.13 -12.80 -14.70
N GLU A 173 8.77 -13.98 -14.24
CA GLU A 173 9.49 -15.23 -14.50
C GLU A 173 8.49 -16.29 -14.99
N ALA A 174 8.74 -16.90 -16.16
CA ALA A 174 7.88 -17.94 -16.73
C ALA A 174 6.37 -17.59 -16.70
N ASP A 175 6.01 -16.37 -17.10
CA ASP A 175 4.65 -15.81 -17.04
C ASP A 175 4.04 -15.66 -15.63
N ALA A 176 4.79 -15.91 -14.56
CA ALA A 176 4.40 -15.56 -13.20
C ALA A 176 4.90 -14.14 -12.86
N LEU A 177 4.01 -13.33 -12.26
CA LEU A 177 4.42 -12.07 -11.65
C LEU A 177 4.86 -12.36 -10.21
N MET A 178 6.04 -11.89 -9.84
CA MET A 178 6.55 -11.95 -8.47
C MET A 178 6.63 -10.54 -7.90
N ILE A 179 6.22 -10.38 -6.65
CA ILE A 179 6.36 -9.16 -5.85
C ILE A 179 6.97 -9.61 -4.52
N LEU A 180 8.17 -9.13 -4.21
CA LEU A 180 8.95 -9.56 -3.04
C LEU A 180 9.51 -8.34 -2.32
N PRO A 181 9.46 -8.28 -0.97
CA PRO A 181 10.25 -7.30 -0.23
C PRO A 181 11.74 -7.48 -0.48
N GLU A 182 12.48 -6.39 -0.68
CA GLU A 182 13.92 -6.43 -0.97
C GLU A 182 14.69 -7.16 0.16
N GLY A 183 14.28 -6.97 1.42
CA GLY A 183 14.89 -7.64 2.58
C GLY A 183 14.66 -9.16 2.65
N MET A 184 13.71 -9.71 1.88
CA MET A 184 13.49 -11.16 1.80
C MET A 184 14.38 -11.83 0.75
N LEU A 185 15.11 -11.05 -0.07
CA LEU A 185 16.10 -11.57 -1.00
C LEU A 185 17.38 -11.83 -0.21
N ILE A 186 17.43 -13.00 0.43
CA ILE A 186 18.54 -13.39 1.31
C ILE A 186 19.84 -13.54 0.51
N GLU A 187 19.78 -13.79 -0.80
CA GLU A 187 20.98 -13.92 -1.63
C GLU A 187 20.86 -13.26 -3.02
N LEU A 188 21.88 -12.47 -3.39
CA LEU A 188 22.10 -11.88 -4.73
C LEU A 188 21.92 -12.84 -5.93
N PRO A 189 22.28 -14.15 -5.86
CA PRO A 189 22.08 -15.10 -6.94
C PRO A 189 20.62 -15.25 -7.38
N GLN A 190 19.64 -15.06 -6.48
CA GLN A 190 18.22 -15.13 -6.82
C GLN A 190 17.81 -14.02 -7.79
N LEU A 191 18.41 -12.84 -7.68
CA LEU A 191 18.19 -11.75 -8.63
C LEU A 191 18.97 -11.96 -9.93
N MET A 192 20.15 -12.57 -9.88
CA MET A 192 20.96 -12.82 -11.09
C MET A 192 20.31 -13.82 -12.04
N GLY A 193 19.39 -14.67 -11.56
CA GLY A 193 18.59 -15.56 -12.39
C GLY A 193 17.43 -14.88 -13.12
N LEU A 194 17.06 -13.65 -12.72
CA LEU A 194 15.92 -12.95 -13.31
C LEU A 194 16.35 -12.18 -14.57
N PRO A 195 15.64 -12.34 -15.70
CA PRO A 195 15.98 -11.62 -16.93
C PRO A 195 15.78 -10.11 -16.80
N SER A 196 14.84 -9.69 -15.95
CA SER A 196 14.57 -8.28 -15.65
C SER A 196 13.72 -8.15 -14.39
N TYR A 197 13.91 -7.06 -13.65
CA TYR A 197 13.07 -6.71 -12.51
C TYR A 197 12.94 -5.19 -12.37
N ILE A 198 11.91 -4.75 -11.65
CA ILE A 198 11.65 -3.37 -11.26
C ILE A 198 11.83 -3.27 -9.74
N SER A 199 12.67 -2.35 -9.28
CA SER A 199 12.78 -2.01 -7.86
C SER A 199 11.88 -0.81 -7.56
N LEU A 200 10.91 -0.99 -6.68
CA LEU A 200 9.99 0.04 -6.23
C LEU A 200 10.30 0.47 -4.81
N ASN A 201 10.42 1.78 -4.54
CA ASN A 201 10.35 2.28 -3.17
C ASN A 201 8.87 2.51 -2.81
N VAL A 202 8.25 1.53 -2.16
CA VAL A 202 6.81 1.52 -1.88
C VAL A 202 6.42 2.61 -0.90
N SER A 203 7.25 2.85 0.12
CA SER A 203 7.04 3.94 1.06
C SER A 203 6.96 5.30 0.38
N ASN A 204 7.89 5.60 -0.53
CA ASN A 204 7.87 6.87 -1.28
C ASN A 204 6.62 7.00 -2.16
N ILE A 205 6.23 5.92 -2.85
CA ILE A 205 5.03 5.91 -3.70
C ILE A 205 3.77 6.19 -2.87
N VAL A 206 3.63 5.51 -1.73
CA VAL A 206 2.50 5.65 -0.81
C VAL A 206 2.49 7.06 -0.21
N GLN A 207 3.59 7.49 0.41
CA GLN A 207 3.68 8.81 1.06
C GLN A 207 3.41 9.95 0.10
N LEU A 208 3.89 9.87 -1.15
CA LEU A 208 3.61 10.89 -2.17
C LEU A 208 2.12 10.96 -2.53
N ALA A 209 1.45 9.81 -2.66
CA ALA A 209 0.02 9.77 -2.92
C ALA A 209 -0.78 10.42 -1.79
N TRP A 210 -0.35 10.22 -0.54
CA TRP A 210 -1.00 10.81 0.63
C TRP A 210 -0.74 12.30 0.79
N ALA A 211 0.50 12.77 0.57
CA ALA A 211 0.82 14.19 0.58
C ALA A 211 -0.09 14.97 -0.40
N ARG A 212 -0.33 14.41 -1.58
CA ARG A 212 -1.27 14.99 -2.58
C ARG A 212 -2.73 14.95 -2.14
N LEU A 213 -3.16 13.95 -1.37
CA LEU A 213 -4.52 13.92 -0.81
C LEU A 213 -4.70 14.97 0.28
N GLU A 214 -3.68 15.18 1.11
CA GLU A 214 -3.68 16.21 2.16
C GLU A 214 -3.80 17.61 1.57
N GLU A 215 -3.11 17.87 0.45
CA GLU A 215 -3.20 19.14 -0.28
C GLU A 215 -4.63 19.45 -0.77
N LEU A 216 -5.46 18.44 -0.96
CA LEU A 216 -6.85 18.56 -1.42
C LEU A 216 -7.86 18.58 -0.29
N SER A 217 -7.43 18.44 0.97
CA SER A 217 -8.35 18.43 2.11
C SER A 217 -8.89 19.85 2.35
N PRO A 218 -10.23 20.04 2.40
CA PRO A 218 -10.83 21.35 2.62
C PRO A 218 -10.50 21.93 4.00
N ASP A 219 -10.13 21.08 4.96
CA ASP A 219 -9.82 21.46 6.34
C ASP A 219 -8.39 21.98 6.51
N ARG A 220 -7.63 22.16 5.43
CA ARG A 220 -6.25 22.68 5.52
C ARG A 220 -6.30 24.16 5.94
N PRO A 221 -5.83 24.52 7.15
CA PRO A 221 -5.80 25.91 7.59
C PRO A 221 -4.90 26.70 6.63
N GLY A 222 -5.50 27.57 5.82
CA GLY A 222 -4.83 28.36 4.78
C GLY A 222 -5.36 28.18 3.35
N ALA A 223 -6.27 27.24 3.07
CA ALA A 223 -6.85 27.05 1.72
C ALA A 223 -7.89 28.12 1.33
N ALA A 224 -8.25 29.04 2.23
CA ALA A 224 -9.24 30.08 1.99
C ALA A 224 -8.60 31.48 2.07
N THR A 225 -7.89 31.95 1.04
CA THR A 225 -7.65 33.41 0.83
C THR A 225 -7.00 33.85 -0.50
N HIS A 226 -7.07 33.08 -1.60
CA HIS A 226 -6.54 33.56 -2.89
C HIS A 226 -7.48 33.29 -4.06
N ASP A 227 -8.72 33.83 -4.01
CA ASP A 227 -9.41 34.22 -5.26
C ASP A 227 -10.67 35.07 -4.99
N ARG A 228 -10.49 36.33 -4.57
CA ARG A 228 -11.62 37.29 -4.51
C ARG A 228 -11.24 38.74 -4.79
N SER A 229 -10.10 38.96 -5.43
CA SER A 229 -9.59 40.30 -5.71
C SER A 229 -9.25 40.38 -7.19
N LEU A 230 -10.28 40.55 -8.02
CA LEU A 230 -10.27 41.18 -9.35
C LEU A 230 -11.71 41.07 -9.91
N GLN A 231 -12.66 41.71 -9.22
CA GLN A 231 -13.84 42.19 -9.93
C GLN A 231 -13.41 43.49 -10.62
N PRO A 232 -13.54 43.61 -11.95
CA PRO A 232 -13.33 44.89 -12.63
C PRO A 232 -14.38 45.88 -12.13
N GLN A 233 -13.94 47.04 -11.66
CA GLN A 233 -14.83 48.17 -11.41
C GLN A 233 -15.40 48.60 -12.75
N THR A 234 -16.71 48.42 -12.93
CA THR A 234 -17.47 49.12 -13.97
C THR A 234 -17.43 50.61 -13.65
N GLU A 235 -16.69 51.37 -14.45
CA GLU A 235 -16.80 52.82 -14.52
C GLU A 235 -18.15 53.16 -15.17
N GLU A 236 -19.06 53.72 -14.36
CA GLU A 236 -20.22 54.46 -14.85
C GLU A 236 -19.72 55.83 -15.32
N GLU A 237 -19.62 56.02 -16.64
CA GLU A 237 -19.51 57.34 -17.26
C GLU A 237 -20.92 57.93 -17.39
N ASP A 238 -21.22 58.90 -16.51
CA ASP A 238 -22.35 59.82 -16.66
C ASP A 238 -22.03 60.83 -17.79
N HIS A 239 -22.91 60.88 -18.79
CA HIS A 239 -22.98 61.95 -19.78
C HIS A 239 -24.25 62.78 -19.54
N ASP A 240 -24.06 64.03 -19.14
CA ASP A 240 -24.97 65.17 -19.36
C ASP A 240 -24.13 66.42 -19.69
#